data_AF-A0A077WCU2-F1
#
_entry.id   AF-A0A077WCU2-F1
#
_cell.length_a   1.000
_cell.length_b   1.000
_cell.length_c   1.000
_cell.angle_alpha   90.00
_cell.angle_beta   90.00
_cell.angle_gamma   90.00
#
_symmetry.space_group_name_H-M   'P 1'
#
loop_
_entity.id
_entity.type
_entity.pdbx_description
1 polymer ?
#
loop_
_entity_poly.entity_id
_entity_poly.type
_entity_poly.pdbx_seq_one_letter_code
_entity_poly.pdbx_strand_id
1 'polypeptide(L)'
;MAAQLQLIIIAFGANDAALPNAQQHLPIERYKENLNTMISMIRSPDSPYYNPQLRIMLVTPPPVNESQWKQRCEDKGDPMNRTAENAKRFAHAVRTLGEERDVVVADFWTRLMERGGNNLSEFSTDGLHLNANGNQVMYELLVETIGVYFPEIHPDNLEMDIPNFRDLPRQDFESKLQFPLLKK
;
A
#
# COMPACT_ATOMS: atom_id res chain seq x y z
N MET A 1 -12.45 -19.28 15.98
CA MET A 1 -11.82 -17.96 16.23
C MET A 1 -12.13 -17.07 15.04
N ALA A 2 -12.57 -15.82 15.26
CA ALA A 2 -12.85 -14.90 14.16
C ALA A 2 -11.57 -14.56 13.38
N ALA A 3 -11.69 -14.27 12.08
CA ALA A 3 -10.56 -13.88 11.25
C ALA A 3 -9.85 -12.65 11.86
N GLN A 4 -8.56 -12.79 12.14
CA GLN A 4 -7.73 -11.72 12.71
C GLN A 4 -6.99 -11.00 11.58
N LEU A 5 -7.22 -9.70 11.44
CA LEU A 5 -6.42 -8.85 10.55
C LEU A 5 -4.98 -8.84 11.04
N GLN A 6 -4.04 -9.13 10.14
CA GLN A 6 -2.60 -9.21 10.46
C GLN A 6 -1.81 -7.96 10.07
N LEU A 7 -2.22 -7.30 8.97
CA LEU A 7 -1.56 -6.14 8.40
C LEU A 7 -2.60 -5.25 7.71
N ILE A 8 -2.49 -3.94 7.91
CA ILE A 8 -3.16 -2.92 7.09
C ILE A 8 -2.10 -2.17 6.27
N ILE A 9 -2.33 -2.07 4.97
CA ILE A 9 -1.52 -1.27 4.06
C ILE A 9 -2.33 -0.03 3.68
N ILE A 10 -1.80 1.17 3.96
CA ILE A 10 -2.43 2.45 3.64
C ILE A 10 -1.68 3.07 2.44
N ALA A 11 -2.34 3.09 1.28
CA ALA A 11 -1.76 3.54 0.01
C ALA A 11 -2.58 4.68 -0.63
N PHE A 12 -2.81 5.76 0.12
CA PHE A 12 -3.45 6.99 -0.36
C PHE A 12 -2.42 8.05 -0.75
N GLY A 13 -2.82 9.07 -1.52
CA GLY A 13 -1.96 10.20 -1.88
C GLY A 13 -1.95 10.54 -3.37
N ALA A 14 -2.16 9.56 -4.26
CA ALA A 14 -2.14 9.79 -5.71
C ALA A 14 -3.24 10.77 -6.19
N ASN A 15 -4.39 10.73 -5.53
CA ASN A 15 -5.51 11.62 -5.79
C ASN A 15 -5.40 12.92 -5.01
N ASP A 16 -5.04 12.81 -3.73
CA ASP A 16 -4.86 13.90 -2.79
C ASP A 16 -3.81 14.91 -3.29
N ALA A 17 -2.74 14.40 -3.92
CA ALA A 17 -1.66 15.17 -4.53
C ALA A 17 -2.02 15.85 -5.85
N ALA A 18 -3.29 15.83 -6.26
CA ALA A 18 -3.76 16.69 -7.33
C ALA A 18 -3.49 18.18 -7.02
N LEU A 19 -3.51 19.01 -8.06
CA LEU A 19 -3.38 20.46 -7.96
C LEU A 19 -4.72 21.08 -7.51
N PRO A 20 -4.72 22.31 -6.93
CA PRO A 20 -5.92 22.95 -6.38
C PRO A 20 -7.11 23.11 -7.34
N ASN A 21 -6.88 23.03 -8.66
CA ASN A 21 -7.93 23.07 -9.67
C ASN A 21 -8.70 21.75 -9.83
N ALA A 22 -8.25 20.65 -9.22
CA ALA A 22 -8.94 19.36 -9.25
C ALA A 22 -9.75 19.12 -7.97
N GLN A 23 -10.94 18.55 -8.12
CA GLN A 23 -11.84 18.21 -7.00
C GLN A 23 -11.20 17.28 -5.96
N GLN A 24 -10.24 16.44 -6.37
CA GLN A 24 -9.58 15.47 -5.51
C GLN A 24 -8.44 16.08 -4.66
N HIS A 25 -8.06 17.33 -4.91
CA HIS A 25 -6.98 17.99 -4.19
C HIS A 25 -7.25 18.05 -2.69
N LEU A 26 -6.24 17.71 -1.91
CA LEU A 26 -6.18 18.04 -0.49
C LEU A 26 -4.94 18.89 -0.19
N PRO A 27 -5.04 19.89 0.71
CA PRO A 27 -3.86 20.51 1.29
C PRO A 27 -3.00 19.45 1.99
N ILE A 28 -1.68 19.54 1.83
CA ILE A 28 -0.75 18.50 2.33
C ILE A 28 -0.83 18.29 3.84
N GLU A 29 -1.08 19.34 4.61
CA GLU A 29 -1.28 19.22 6.07
C GLU A 29 -2.56 18.44 6.39
N ARG A 30 -3.65 18.66 5.65
CA ARG A 30 -4.89 17.88 5.82
C ARG A 30 -4.68 16.41 5.45
N TYR A 31 -3.89 16.14 4.41
CA TYR A 31 -3.52 14.78 4.04
C TYR A 31 -2.73 14.08 5.17
N LYS A 32 -1.73 14.75 5.75
CA LYS A 32 -0.98 14.24 6.92
C LYS A 32 -1.89 13.98 8.12
N GLU A 33 -2.79 14.92 8.45
CA GLU A 33 -3.78 14.75 9.51
C GLU A 33 -4.68 13.53 9.30
N ASN A 34 -5.14 13.32 8.07
CA ASN A 34 -5.99 12.18 7.72
C ASN A 34 -5.24 10.86 7.93
N LEU A 35 -4.01 10.74 7.39
CA LEU A 35 -3.18 9.55 7.59
C LEU A 35 -2.89 9.31 9.08
N ASN A 36 -2.56 10.37 9.81
CA ASN A 36 -2.31 10.29 11.23
C ASN A 36 -3.55 9.81 12.01
N THR A 37 -4.73 10.27 11.61
CA THR A 37 -6.00 9.82 12.19
C THR A 37 -6.20 8.33 11.96
N MET A 38 -5.97 7.83 10.74
CA MET A 38 -6.06 6.39 10.44
C MET A 38 -5.09 5.55 11.26
N ILE A 39 -3.84 6.00 11.45
CA ILE A 39 -2.86 5.35 12.32
C ILE A 39 -3.36 5.33 13.76
N SER A 40 -3.83 6.48 14.25
CA SER A 40 -4.29 6.65 15.63
C SER A 40 -5.54 5.79 15.94
N MET A 41 -6.42 5.57 14.97
CA MET A 41 -7.57 4.67 15.12
C MET A 41 -7.14 3.25 15.52
N ILE A 42 -5.99 2.78 15.05
CA ILE A 42 -5.50 1.42 15.37
C ILE A 42 -4.56 1.41 16.57
N ARG A 43 -3.75 2.47 16.74
CA ARG A 43 -2.67 2.53 17.74
C ARG A 43 -3.05 3.17 19.07
N SER A 44 -4.11 3.99 19.14
CA SER A 44 -4.48 4.69 20.38
C SER A 44 -5.28 3.76 21.31
N PRO A 45 -4.89 3.58 22.60
CA PRO A 45 -5.63 2.78 23.56
C PRO A 45 -7.10 3.20 23.77
N ASP A 46 -7.41 4.49 23.55
CA ASP A 46 -8.76 5.04 23.71
C ASP A 46 -9.64 4.82 22.47
N SER A 47 -9.09 4.26 21.39
CA SER A 47 -9.85 3.99 20.17
C SER A 47 -10.66 2.69 20.31
N PRO A 48 -11.92 2.66 19.83
CA PRO A 48 -12.71 1.41 19.79
C PRO A 48 -12.12 0.36 18.83
N TYR A 49 -11.17 0.75 17.98
CA TYR A 49 -10.46 -0.12 17.04
C TYR A 49 -9.02 -0.42 17.47
N TYR A 50 -8.66 -0.10 18.72
CA TYR A 50 -7.32 -0.31 19.25
C TYR A 50 -6.90 -1.78 19.10
N ASN A 51 -5.79 -1.99 18.39
CA ASN A 51 -5.19 -3.30 18.24
C ASN A 51 -3.66 -3.17 18.22
N PRO A 52 -2.97 -3.39 19.35
CA PRO A 52 -1.52 -3.24 19.42
C PRO A 52 -0.77 -4.29 18.59
N GLN A 53 -1.41 -5.43 18.29
CA GLN A 53 -0.83 -6.50 17.46
C GLN A 53 -1.00 -6.26 15.96
N LEU A 54 -1.92 -5.37 15.57
CA LEU A 54 -2.16 -5.07 14.16
C LEU A 54 -1.01 -4.23 13.60
N ARG A 55 -0.37 -4.75 12.57
CA ARG A 55 0.70 -4.08 11.84
C ARG A 55 0.11 -3.06 10.88
N ILE A 56 0.80 -1.96 10.70
CA ILE A 56 0.43 -0.90 9.76
C ILE A 56 1.66 -0.63 8.89
N MET A 57 1.43 -0.54 7.58
CA MET A 57 2.41 -0.11 6.61
C MET A 57 1.83 1.05 5.82
N LEU A 58 2.56 2.16 5.72
CA LEU A 58 2.24 3.23 4.79
C LEU A 58 2.94 2.97 3.45
N VAL A 59 2.30 3.34 2.35
CA VAL A 59 2.91 3.31 1.02
C VAL A 59 2.92 4.72 0.46
N THR A 60 4.08 5.19 0.00
CA THR A 60 4.17 6.51 -0.64
C THR A 60 3.42 6.50 -1.98
N PRO A 61 2.72 7.59 -2.38
CA PRO A 61 2.09 7.66 -3.70
C PRO A 61 3.13 7.54 -4.83
N PRO A 62 2.76 6.99 -6.01
CA PRO A 62 3.68 6.87 -7.13
C PRO A 62 4.15 8.23 -7.67
N PRO A 63 5.28 8.28 -8.40
CA PRO A 63 5.61 9.42 -9.25
C PRO A 63 4.57 9.56 -10.38
N VAL A 64 4.47 10.76 -10.94
CA VAL A 64 3.60 11.06 -12.08
C VAL A 64 4.46 11.20 -13.33
N ASN A 65 4.12 10.47 -14.40
CA ASN A 65 4.64 10.79 -15.73
C ASN A 65 3.78 11.91 -16.32
N GLU A 66 4.28 13.14 -16.24
CA GLU A 66 3.52 14.32 -16.69
C GLU A 66 3.21 14.32 -18.18
N SER A 67 4.02 13.66 -19.02
CA SER A 67 3.76 13.62 -20.46
C SER A 67 2.55 12.75 -20.78
N GLN A 68 2.49 11.53 -20.23
CA GLN A 68 1.31 10.67 -20.38
C GLN A 68 0.09 11.28 -19.69
N TRP A 69 0.27 11.84 -18.49
CA TRP A 69 -0.83 12.44 -17.74
C TRP A 69 -1.43 13.65 -18.46
N LYS A 70 -0.57 14.50 -19.07
CA LYS A 70 -1.01 15.62 -19.88
C LYS A 70 -1.84 15.16 -21.08
N GLN A 71 -1.37 14.17 -21.84
CA GLN A 71 -2.14 13.59 -22.95
C GLN A 71 -3.51 13.09 -22.45
N ARG A 72 -3.50 12.38 -21.32
CA ARG A 72 -4.71 11.84 -20.69
C ARG A 72 -5.68 12.93 -20.21
N CYS A 73 -5.19 14.09 -19.77
CA CYS A 73 -6.00 15.27 -19.47
C CYS A 73 -6.60 15.87 -20.74
N GLU A 74 -5.79 16.04 -21.79
CA GLU A 74 -6.23 16.57 -23.10
C GLU A 74 -7.33 15.69 -23.72
N ASP A 75 -7.16 14.36 -23.70
CA ASP A 75 -8.15 13.40 -24.22
C ASP A 75 -9.51 13.49 -23.50
N LYS A 76 -9.52 13.95 -22.24
CA LYS A 76 -10.75 14.14 -21.44
C LYS A 76 -11.26 15.58 -21.42
N GLY A 77 -10.54 16.52 -22.01
CA GLY A 77 -10.86 17.95 -21.91
C GLY A 77 -10.63 18.53 -20.51
N ASP A 78 -9.79 17.89 -19.69
CA ASP A 78 -9.43 18.36 -18.36
C ASP A 78 -8.19 19.26 -18.43
N PRO A 79 -8.09 20.33 -17.61
CA PRO A 79 -6.82 21.03 -17.42
C PRO A 79 -5.81 20.11 -16.72
N MET A 80 -4.52 20.37 -16.91
CA MET A 80 -3.45 19.70 -16.16
C MET A 80 -3.72 19.84 -14.66
N ASN A 81 -3.73 18.71 -13.96
CA ASN A 81 -4.23 18.67 -12.59
C ASN A 81 -3.36 17.86 -11.63
N ARG A 82 -2.21 17.34 -12.07
CA ARG A 82 -1.21 16.65 -11.25
C ARG A 82 0.18 16.95 -11.80
N THR A 83 1.18 17.01 -10.93
CA THR A 83 2.58 17.20 -11.32
C THR A 83 3.48 16.22 -10.54
N ALA A 84 4.62 15.88 -11.14
CA ALA A 84 5.66 15.07 -10.51
C ALA A 84 6.20 15.75 -9.24
N GLU A 85 6.34 17.08 -9.27
CA GLU A 85 6.77 17.87 -8.12
C GLU A 85 5.79 17.74 -6.94
N ASN A 86 4.48 17.89 -7.19
CA ASN A 86 3.51 17.81 -6.11
C ASN A 86 3.37 16.37 -5.58
N ALA A 87 3.41 15.36 -6.46
CA ALA A 87 3.45 13.96 -6.06
C ALA A 87 4.66 13.65 -5.15
N LYS A 88 5.85 14.17 -5.47
CA LYS A 88 7.06 14.03 -4.65
C LYS A 88 6.89 14.63 -3.25
N ARG A 89 6.20 15.77 -3.13
CA ARG A 89 5.92 16.38 -1.82
C ARG A 89 5.04 15.49 -0.94
N PHE A 90 4.01 14.87 -1.53
CA PHE A 90 3.13 13.94 -0.79
C PHE A 90 3.86 12.65 -0.41
N ALA A 91 4.70 12.10 -1.31
CA ALA A 91 5.58 10.98 -0.97
C ALA A 91 6.52 11.30 0.19
N HIS A 92 7.10 12.51 0.22
CA HIS A 92 7.89 12.96 1.36
C HIS A 92 7.07 13.05 2.66
N ALA A 93 5.86 13.60 2.60
CA ALA A 93 4.97 13.69 3.77
C ALA A 93 4.63 12.32 4.38
N VAL A 94 4.42 11.29 3.56
CA VAL A 94 4.20 9.92 4.05
C VAL A 94 5.44 9.37 4.78
N ARG A 95 6.65 9.59 4.24
CA ARG A 95 7.90 9.16 4.88
C ARG A 95 8.10 9.82 6.24
N THR A 96 8.00 11.15 6.27
CA THR A 96 8.13 11.92 7.51
C THR A 96 7.12 11.47 8.55
N LEU A 97 5.86 11.27 8.17
CA LEU A 97 4.84 10.79 9.09
C LEU A 97 5.14 9.37 9.61
N GLY A 98 5.64 8.47 8.75
CA GLY A 98 6.06 7.14 9.16
C GLY A 98 7.16 7.16 10.21
N GLU A 99 8.18 8.01 10.01
CA GLU A 99 9.25 8.24 11.00
C GLU A 99 8.70 8.82 12.31
N GLU A 100 7.86 9.86 12.24
CA GLU A 100 7.26 10.51 13.41
C GLU A 100 6.37 9.57 14.25
N ARG A 101 5.75 8.58 13.60
CA ARG A 101 4.78 7.66 14.23
C ARG A 101 5.32 6.25 14.47
N ASP A 102 6.59 6.01 14.17
CA ASP A 102 7.20 4.68 14.22
C ASP A 102 6.36 3.64 13.44
N VAL A 103 5.95 4.02 12.23
CA VAL A 103 5.19 3.17 11.30
C VAL A 103 6.05 2.87 10.09
N VAL A 104 6.12 1.59 9.72
CA VAL A 104 6.86 1.13 8.55
C VAL A 104 6.34 1.78 7.27
N VAL A 105 7.25 2.24 6.43
CA VAL A 105 6.95 2.86 5.14
C VAL A 105 7.56 2.04 4.01
N ALA A 106 6.72 1.58 3.08
CA ALA A 106 7.14 1.12 1.76
C ALA A 106 7.25 2.34 0.83
N ASP A 107 8.48 2.82 0.59
CA ASP A 107 8.72 3.99 -0.26
C ASP A 107 8.65 3.67 -1.76
N PHE A 108 7.41 3.49 -2.23
CA PHE A 108 7.11 3.17 -3.63
C PHE A 108 7.53 4.27 -4.60
N TRP A 109 7.43 5.53 -4.20
CA TRP A 109 7.90 6.66 -5.02
C TRP A 109 9.38 6.50 -5.38
N THR A 110 10.24 6.32 -4.38
CA THR A 110 11.69 6.17 -4.62
C THR A 110 11.98 4.91 -5.40
N ARG A 111 11.36 3.78 -5.03
CA ARG A 111 11.51 2.51 -5.75
C ARG A 111 11.19 2.62 -7.23
N LEU A 112 10.09 3.28 -7.58
CA LEU A 112 9.67 3.41 -8.97
C LEU A 112 10.55 4.41 -9.74
N MET A 113 11.01 5.47 -9.09
CA MET A 113 11.99 6.40 -9.67
C MET A 113 13.34 5.73 -9.94
N GLU A 114 13.81 4.85 -9.06
CA GLU A 114 15.05 4.07 -9.26
C GLU A 114 14.93 3.06 -10.41
N ARG A 115 13.80 2.35 -10.50
CA ARG A 115 13.55 1.37 -11.58
C ARG A 115 13.29 2.04 -12.93
N GLY A 116 12.51 3.13 -12.93
CA GLY A 116 12.05 3.78 -14.15
C GLY A 116 12.98 4.84 -14.69
N GLY A 117 13.74 5.55 -13.84
CA GLY A 117 14.60 6.66 -14.26
C GLY A 117 13.83 7.65 -15.14
N ASN A 118 14.28 7.80 -16.40
CA ASN A 118 13.64 8.67 -17.39
C ASN A 118 12.47 8.02 -18.17
N ASN A 119 12.15 6.76 -17.90
CA ASN A 119 11.17 5.96 -18.63
C ASN A 119 10.01 5.46 -17.75
N LEU A 120 9.45 6.36 -16.94
CA LEU A 120 8.27 6.06 -16.10
C LEU A 120 7.05 5.58 -16.91
N SER A 121 7.03 5.84 -18.22
CA SER A 121 5.98 5.35 -19.13
C SER A 121 5.87 3.84 -19.22
N GLU A 122 6.93 3.09 -18.92
CA GLU A 122 6.88 1.63 -18.90
C GLU A 122 6.13 1.05 -17.71
N PHE A 123 5.84 1.87 -16.69
CA PHE A 123 5.26 1.41 -15.42
C PHE A 123 3.82 1.90 -15.20
N SER A 124 3.30 2.76 -16.08
CA SER A 124 1.95 3.29 -15.97
C SER A 124 1.21 3.26 -17.31
N THR A 125 -0.11 3.14 -17.27
CA THR A 125 -0.96 3.13 -18.46
C THR A 125 -1.24 4.55 -18.98
N ASP A 126 -1.41 5.50 -18.07
CA ASP A 126 -1.87 6.86 -18.37
C ASP A 126 -1.05 7.94 -17.67
N GLY A 127 0.12 7.58 -17.12
CA GLY A 127 0.99 8.46 -16.36
C GLY A 127 0.74 8.47 -14.85
N LEU A 128 -0.27 7.74 -14.37
CA LEU A 128 -0.56 7.58 -12.94
C LEU A 128 -0.92 6.14 -12.56
N HIS A 129 -1.86 5.50 -13.27
CA HIS A 129 -2.30 4.14 -12.94
C HIS A 129 -1.26 3.12 -13.35
N LEU A 130 -0.88 2.25 -12.42
CA LEU A 130 0.14 1.23 -12.66
C LEU A 130 -0.34 0.22 -13.71
N ASN A 131 0.54 -0.09 -14.65
CA ASN A 131 0.37 -1.24 -15.53
C ASN A 131 0.94 -2.51 -14.87
N ALA A 132 1.10 -3.61 -15.62
CA ALA A 132 1.66 -4.85 -15.08
C ALA A 132 3.07 -4.67 -14.49
N ASN A 133 3.96 -3.92 -15.16
CA ASN A 133 5.31 -3.66 -14.67
C ASN A 133 5.29 -2.81 -13.40
N GLY A 134 4.46 -1.77 -13.34
CA GLY A 134 4.30 -0.94 -12.15
C GLY A 134 3.79 -1.74 -10.94
N ASN A 135 2.80 -2.61 -11.16
CA ASN A 135 2.28 -3.49 -10.11
C ASN A 135 3.30 -4.54 -9.66
N GLN A 136 4.13 -5.06 -10.57
CA GLN A 136 5.23 -5.96 -10.22
C GLN A 136 6.23 -5.30 -9.26
N VAL A 137 6.61 -4.04 -9.55
CA VAL A 137 7.50 -3.27 -8.66
C VAL A 137 6.87 -3.02 -7.29
N MET A 138 5.57 -2.73 -7.24
CA MET A 138 4.83 -2.58 -5.98
C MET A 138 4.82 -3.89 -5.19
N TYR A 139 4.52 -5.01 -5.85
CA TYR A 139 4.51 -6.32 -5.23
C TYR A 139 5.87 -6.67 -4.61
N GLU A 140 6.96 -6.54 -5.38
CA GLU A 140 8.32 -6.77 -4.91
C GLU A 140 8.64 -5.93 -3.67
N LEU A 141 8.34 -4.62 -3.72
CA LEU A 141 8.56 -3.72 -2.59
C LEU A 141 7.77 -4.14 -1.34
N LEU A 142 6.49 -4.49 -1.48
CA LEU A 142 5.66 -4.90 -0.35
C LEU A 142 6.16 -6.20 0.27
N VAL A 143 6.49 -7.21 -0.54
CA VAL A 143 7.00 -8.50 -0.04
C VAL A 143 8.34 -8.32 0.65
N GLU A 144 9.27 -7.56 0.06
CA GLU A 144 10.55 -7.23 0.68
C GLU A 144 10.38 -6.48 2.01
N THR A 145 9.49 -5.49 2.05
CA THR A 145 9.22 -4.70 3.26
C THR A 145 8.60 -5.58 4.35
N ILE A 146 7.68 -6.48 3.99
CA ILE A 146 7.11 -7.47 4.91
C ILE A 146 8.22 -8.39 5.43
N GLY A 147 9.11 -8.90 4.56
CA GLY A 147 10.19 -9.80 4.97
C GLY A 147 11.17 -9.15 5.96
N VAL A 148 11.43 -7.85 5.82
CA VAL A 148 12.33 -7.10 6.72
C VAL A 148 11.67 -6.77 8.05
N TYR A 149 10.45 -6.24 8.03
CA TYR A 149 9.84 -5.65 9.23
C TYR A 149 8.80 -6.54 9.91
N PHE A 150 8.18 -7.46 9.17
CA PHE A 150 7.09 -8.33 9.62
C PHE A 150 7.31 -9.79 9.17
N PRO A 151 8.50 -10.38 9.42
CA PRO A 151 8.86 -11.69 8.87
C PRO A 151 7.88 -12.80 9.25
N GLU A 152 7.20 -12.69 10.38
CA GLU A 152 6.20 -13.65 10.87
C GLU A 152 4.93 -13.75 10.00
N ILE A 153 4.68 -12.76 9.13
CA ILE A 153 3.59 -12.80 8.15
C ILE A 153 4.10 -12.83 6.71
N HIS A 154 5.40 -13.05 6.51
CA HIS A 154 5.96 -13.26 5.18
C HIS A 154 5.44 -14.59 4.61
N PRO A 155 5.02 -14.67 3.34
CA PRO A 155 4.43 -15.89 2.76
C PRO A 155 5.27 -17.15 2.96
N ASP A 156 6.60 -17.05 2.83
CA ASP A 156 7.51 -18.19 2.99
C ASP A 156 7.64 -18.69 4.44
N ASN A 157 7.20 -17.88 5.42
CA ASN A 157 7.23 -18.21 6.85
C ASN A 157 5.86 -18.62 7.40
N LEU A 158 4.80 -18.55 6.58
CA LEU A 158 3.46 -18.96 6.98
C LEU A 158 3.33 -20.48 6.91
N GLU A 159 2.70 -21.06 7.94
CA GLU A 159 2.30 -22.45 7.92
C GLU A 159 1.06 -22.64 7.02
N MET A 160 0.95 -23.82 6.42
CA MET A 160 -0.28 -24.19 5.72
C MET A 160 -1.42 -24.38 6.72
N ASP A 161 -2.57 -23.74 6.47
CA ASP A 161 -3.76 -23.86 7.33
C ASP A 161 -4.25 -25.31 7.50
N ILE A 162 -4.00 -26.15 6.50
CA ILE A 162 -4.31 -27.58 6.48
C ILE A 162 -3.13 -28.37 5.89
N PRO A 163 -2.99 -29.66 6.23
CA PRO A 163 -1.89 -30.48 5.73
C PRO A 163 -1.83 -30.55 4.20
N ASN A 164 -0.63 -30.77 3.66
CA ASN A 164 -0.47 -31.12 2.25
C ASN A 164 -1.28 -32.38 1.92
N PHE A 165 -1.86 -32.47 0.73
CA PHE A 165 -2.67 -33.63 0.33
C PHE A 165 -1.90 -34.96 0.42
N ARG A 166 -0.57 -34.94 0.31
CA ARG A 166 0.30 -36.12 0.44
C ARG A 166 0.43 -36.60 1.88
N ASP A 167 0.21 -35.73 2.85
CA ASP A 167 0.32 -36.01 4.29
C ASP A 167 -1.04 -36.37 4.92
N LEU A 168 -2.11 -36.35 4.12
CA LEU A 168 -3.44 -36.73 4.58
C LEU A 168 -3.51 -38.24 4.82
N PRO A 169 -4.01 -38.69 5.99
CA PRO A 169 -4.21 -40.11 6.25
C PRO A 169 -5.31 -40.65 5.33
N ARG A 170 -5.18 -41.91 4.90
CA ARG A 170 -6.21 -42.56 4.05
C ARG A 170 -7.56 -42.75 4.75
N GLN A 171 -7.54 -42.73 6.08
CA GLN A 171 -8.72 -42.82 6.94
C GLN A 171 -8.75 -41.57 7.82
N ASP A 172 -9.95 -41.09 8.16
CA ASP A 172 -10.15 -39.91 9.04
C ASP A 172 -9.51 -38.59 8.54
N PHE A 173 -9.35 -38.41 7.22
CA PHE A 173 -8.81 -37.16 6.68
C PHE A 173 -9.75 -35.95 6.91
N GLU A 174 -11.05 -36.17 7.08
CA GLU A 174 -12.03 -35.10 7.33
C GLU A 174 -11.73 -34.34 8.63
N SER A 175 -11.17 -35.01 9.64
CA SER A 175 -10.72 -34.37 10.89
C SER A 175 -9.51 -33.45 10.67
N LYS A 176 -8.75 -33.69 9.60
CA LYS A 176 -7.57 -32.91 9.18
C LYS A 176 -7.88 -31.79 8.19
N LEU A 177 -9.05 -31.80 7.54
CA LEU A 177 -9.51 -30.77 6.61
C LEU A 177 -10.37 -29.69 7.29
N GLN A 178 -10.06 -29.37 8.53
CA GLN A 178 -10.82 -28.41 9.33
C GLN A 178 -10.11 -27.06 9.35
N PHE A 179 -10.52 -26.13 8.48
CA PHE A 179 -9.96 -24.78 8.45
C PHE A 179 -10.14 -24.08 9.81
N PRO A 180 -9.04 -23.68 10.48
CA PRO A 180 -9.12 -23.00 11.77
C PRO A 180 -10.00 -21.75 11.74
N LEU A 181 -9.97 -21.03 10.61
CA LEU A 181 -10.76 -19.81 10.37
C LEU A 181 -12.27 -20.05 10.23
N LEU A 182 -12.70 -21.27 9.92
CA LEU A 182 -14.12 -21.62 9.75
C LEU A 182 -14.70 -22.33 10.98
N LYS A 183 -13.87 -22.64 11.99
CA LYS A 183 -14.35 -23.12 13.29
C LYS A 183 -14.99 -21.97 14.05
N LYS A 184 -16.33 -21.92 14.00
CA LYS A 184 -17.17 -21.11 14.86
C LYS A 184 -16.93 -21.46 16.32
#